data_AF-A0A846XZF7-F1
#
_entry.id   AF-A0A846XZF7-F1
#
_cell.length_a   1.000
_cell.length_b   1.000
_cell.length_c   1.000
_cell.angle_alpha   90.00
_cell.angle_beta   90.00
_cell.angle_gamma   90.00
#
_symmetry.space_group_name_H-M   'P 1'
#
loop_
_entity.id
_entity.type
_entity.pdbx_description
1 polymer ?
#
loop_
_entity_poly.entity_id
_entity_poly.type
_entity_poly.pdbx_seq_one_letter_code
_entity_poly.pdbx_strand_id
1 'polypeptide(L)'
;MPFHAEHAELVKFVNDMKTQHDIIGDRIQKAHMHAQSLQGPTFQGGAGKAFQSTFEQFLTSANKMNEALMKNSENLKSAGDQYAQMEEGNLSTLQKTADTLNWA
;
A
#
# COMPACT_ATOMS: atom_id res chain seq x y z
N MET A 1 4.81 -21.55 -11.69
CA MET A 1 3.48 -21.23 -12.26
C MET A 1 3.50 -19.75 -12.61
N PRO A 2 3.20 -19.36 -13.85
CA PRO A 2 3.13 -17.95 -14.23
C PRO A 2 2.10 -17.22 -13.36
N PHE A 3 2.46 -16.05 -12.85
CA PHE A 3 1.63 -15.23 -11.98
C PHE A 3 0.62 -14.48 -12.84
N HIS A 4 -0.48 -15.15 -13.21
CA HIS A 4 -1.61 -14.53 -13.90
C HIS A 4 -2.53 -13.86 -12.87
N ALA A 5 -2.06 -12.82 -12.17
CA ALA A 5 -3.00 -11.93 -11.52
C ALA A 5 -3.68 -11.14 -12.63
N GLU A 6 -4.97 -11.41 -12.88
CA GLU A 6 -5.71 -10.63 -13.86
C GLU A 6 -5.62 -9.15 -13.47
N HIS A 7 -5.36 -8.27 -14.43
CA HIS A 7 -5.19 -6.83 -14.18
C HIS A 7 -6.33 -6.25 -13.32
N ALA A 8 -7.56 -6.76 -13.49
CA ALA A 8 -8.72 -6.42 -12.67
C ALA A 8 -8.57 -6.77 -11.17
N GLU A 9 -7.94 -7.91 -10.84
CA GLU A 9 -7.68 -8.33 -9.46
C GLU A 9 -6.61 -7.45 -8.81
N LEU A 10 -5.58 -7.06 -9.56
CA LEU A 10 -4.56 -6.11 -9.08
C LEU A 10 -5.15 -4.73 -8.82
N VAL A 11 -5.99 -4.23 -9.72
CA VAL A 11 -6.69 -2.95 -9.53
C VAL A 11 -7.61 -3.02 -8.30
N LYS A 12 -8.34 -4.12 -8.12
CA LYS A 12 -9.17 -4.34 -6.94
C LYS A 12 -8.33 -4.35 -5.66
N PHE A 13 -7.23 -5.09 -5.64
CA PHE A 13 -6.31 -5.15 -4.51
C PHE A 13 -5.78 -3.75 -4.13
N VAL A 14 -5.38 -2.93 -5.10
CA VAL A 14 -4.91 -1.56 -4.85
C VAL A 14 -6.01 -0.68 -4.26
N ASN A 15 -7.24 -0.79 -4.77
CA ASN A 15 -8.38 -0.04 -4.24
C ASN A 15 -8.73 -0.46 -2.80
N ASP A 16 -8.67 -1.77 -2.52
CA ASP A 16 -8.87 -2.31 -1.17
C ASP A 16 -7.77 -1.81 -0.23
N MET A 17 -6.51 -1.81 -0.66
CA MET A 17 -5.37 -1.29 0.10
C MET A 17 -5.48 0.22 0.36
N LYS A 18 -5.94 1.01 -0.62
CA LYS A 18 -6.21 2.44 -0.43
C LYS A 18 -7.32 2.66 0.60
N THR A 19 -8.38 1.87 0.54
CA THR A 19 -9.47 1.93 1.53
C THR A 19 -8.96 1.60 2.93
N GLN A 20 -8.14 0.55 3.08
CA GLN A 20 -7.52 0.22 4.36
C GLN A 20 -6.57 1.30 4.84
N HIS A 21 -5.81 1.92 3.93
CA HIS A 21 -4.93 3.04 4.24
C HIS A 21 -5.73 4.20 4.87
N ASP A 22 -6.86 4.56 4.28
CA ASP A 22 -7.69 5.65 4.77
C ASP A 22 -8.34 5.30 6.12
N ILE A 23 -8.79 4.06 6.30
CA ILE A 23 -9.32 3.55 7.58
C ILE A 23 -8.26 3.60 8.68
N ILE A 24 -7.03 3.16 8.39
CA ILE A 24 -5.92 3.18 9.35
C ILE A 24 -5.56 4.64 9.68
N GLY A 25 -5.52 5.53 8.69
CA GLY A 25 -5.29 6.95 8.89
C GLY A 25 -6.31 7.59 9.84
N ASP A 26 -7.60 7.33 9.63
CA ASP A 26 -8.68 7.79 10.52
C ASP A 26 -8.52 7.25 11.95
N ARG A 27 -8.15 5.97 12.10
CA ARG A 27 -7.89 5.37 13.43
C ARG A 27 -6.70 6.02 14.13
N ILE A 28 -5.61 6.29 13.42
CA ILE A 28 -4.44 6.99 13.95
C ILE A 28 -4.83 8.40 14.41
N GLN A 29 -5.61 9.12 13.60
CA GLN A 29 -6.09 10.46 13.94
C GLN A 29 -7.00 10.44 15.18
N LYS A 30 -7.93 9.50 15.27
CA LYS A 30 -8.78 9.29 16.45
C LYS A 30 -7.96 8.96 17.69
N ALA A 31 -6.96 8.09 17.57
CA ALA A 31 -6.04 7.79 18.66
C ALA A 31 -5.28 9.04 19.13
N HIS A 32 -4.83 9.89 18.20
CA HIS A 32 -4.16 11.15 18.53
C HIS A 32 -5.09 12.11 19.29
N MET A 33 -6.32 12.31 18.81
CA MET A 33 -7.32 13.14 19.50
C MET A 33 -7.64 12.59 20.90
N HIS A 34 -7.76 11.27 21.04
CA HIS A 34 -8.01 10.65 22.32
C HIS A 34 -6.83 10.84 23.29
N ALA A 35 -5.59 10.67 22.82
CA ALA A 35 -4.41 10.93 23.64
C ALA A 35 -4.30 12.38 24.09
N GLN A 36 -4.67 13.35 23.25
CA GLN A 36 -4.77 14.76 23.65
C GLN A 36 -5.85 14.96 24.73
N SER A 37 -7.00 14.28 24.62
CA SER A 37 -8.06 14.35 25.64
C SER A 37 -7.67 13.72 26.98
N LEU A 38 -6.73 12.77 26.97
CA LEU A 38 -6.21 12.10 28.16
C LEU A 38 -5.20 12.96 28.94
N GLN A 39 -4.82 14.16 28.46
CA GLN A 39 -3.95 15.11 29.17
C GLN A 39 -4.61 15.77 30.40
N GLY A 40 -5.30 14.99 31.22
CA GLY A 40 -5.87 15.40 32.51
C GLY A 40 -4.82 15.47 33.62
N PRO A 41 -5.23 15.85 34.85
CA PRO A 41 -4.34 16.01 36.02
C PRO A 41 -3.46 14.80 36.31
N THR A 42 -3.94 13.59 35.99
CA THR A 42 -3.24 12.31 36.17
C THR A 42 -1.99 12.16 35.29
N PHE A 43 -1.91 12.88 34.16
CA PHE A 43 -0.77 12.90 33.25
C PHE A 43 0.07 14.19 33.39
N GLN A 44 -0.12 14.96 34.46
CA GLN A 44 0.72 16.12 34.74
C GLN A 44 2.00 15.68 35.46
N GLY A 45 3.15 15.75 34.75
CA GLY A 45 4.47 15.44 35.32
C GLY A 45 5.37 14.65 34.36
N GLY A 46 6.51 14.16 34.87
CA GLY A 46 7.49 13.40 34.08
C GLY A 46 6.92 12.11 33.45
N ALA A 47 6.03 11.41 34.17
CA ALA A 47 5.38 10.20 33.69
C ALA A 47 4.41 10.47 32.51
N GLY A 48 3.68 11.59 32.54
CA GLY A 48 2.79 11.95 31.44
C GLY A 48 3.55 12.38 30.19
N LYS A 49 4.69 13.08 30.33
CA LYS A 49 5.59 13.37 29.21
C LYS A 49 6.16 12.10 28.57
N ALA A 50 6.52 11.11 29.38
CA ALA A 50 6.99 9.82 28.88
C ALA A 50 5.88 9.09 28.11
N PHE A 51 4.66 9.03 28.68
CA PHE A 51 3.51 8.44 28.00
C PHE A 51 3.18 9.14 26.68
N GLN A 52 3.18 10.48 26.66
CA GLN A 52 2.97 11.27 25.46
C GLN A 52 4.03 10.97 24.40
N SER A 53 5.31 10.91 24.79
CA SER A 53 6.40 10.59 23.87
C SER A 53 6.29 9.19 23.27
N THR A 54 5.96 8.18 24.09
CA THR A 54 5.71 6.81 23.60
C THR A 54 4.51 6.77 22.66
N PHE A 55 3.46 7.54 22.96
CA PHE A 55 2.27 7.61 22.11
C PHE A 55 2.57 8.29 20.77
N GLU A 56 3.34 9.37 20.76
CA GLU A 56 3.81 10.04 19.53
C GLU A 56 4.70 9.12 18.68
N GLN A 57 5.58 8.33 19.30
CA GLN A 57 6.38 7.32 18.61
C GLN A 57 5.53 6.20 18.00
N PHE A 58 4.50 5.74 18.72
CA PHE A 58 3.54 4.77 18.22
C PHE A 58 2.80 5.32 16.99
N LEU A 59 2.25 6.53 17.07
CA LEU A 59 1.53 7.17 15.95
C LEU A 59 2.44 7.38 14.74
N THR A 60 3.69 7.80 14.97
CA THR A 60 4.68 7.97 13.90
C THR A 60 4.98 6.65 13.21
N SER A 61 5.18 5.58 13.97
CA SER A 61 5.44 4.24 13.44
C SER A 61 4.23 3.71 12.68
N ALA A 62 3.02 3.93 13.20
CA ALA A 62 1.77 3.53 12.55
C ALA A 62 1.57 4.24 11.21
N ASN A 63 1.83 5.55 11.13
CA ASN A 63 1.77 6.30 9.86
C ASN A 63 2.79 5.76 8.84
N LYS A 64 4.04 5.54 9.25
CA LYS A 64 5.07 4.97 8.36
C LYS A 64 4.68 3.59 7.84
N MET A 65 4.11 2.75 8.69
CA MET A 65 3.61 1.43 8.28
C MET A 65 2.46 1.57 7.28
N ASN A 66 1.54 2.49 7.51
CA ASN A 66 0.42 2.75 6.61
C ASN A 66 0.89 3.20 5.22
N GLU A 67 1.83 4.17 5.18
CA GLU A 67 2.45 4.63 3.93
C GLU A 67 3.20 3.51 3.21
N ALA A 68 3.93 2.66 3.94
CA ALA A 68 4.66 1.54 3.36
C ALA A 68 3.69 0.51 2.72
N LEU A 69 2.54 0.24 3.36
CA LEU A 69 1.51 -0.62 2.80
C LEU A 69 0.94 -0.05 1.50
N MET A 70 0.65 1.26 1.45
CA MET A 70 0.17 1.93 0.25
C MET A 70 1.21 1.87 -0.87
N LYS A 71 2.46 2.25 -0.59
CA LYS A 71 3.55 2.23 -1.56
C LYS A 71 3.82 0.82 -2.10
N ASN A 72 3.75 -0.20 -1.27
CA ASN A 72 3.89 -1.59 -1.71
C ASN A 72 2.75 -2.00 -2.65
N SER A 73 1.52 -1.56 -2.37
CA SER A 73 0.38 -1.84 -3.26
C SER A 73 0.54 -1.16 -4.63
N GLU A 74 1.03 0.08 -4.67
CA GLU A 74 1.31 0.80 -5.92
C GLU A 74 2.46 0.15 -6.71
N ASN A 75 3.51 -0.30 -6.02
CA ASN A 75 4.60 -1.04 -6.65
C ASN A 75 4.11 -2.35 -7.28
N LEU A 76 3.21 -3.08 -6.59
CA LEU A 76 2.61 -4.30 -7.13
C LEU A 76 1.77 -4.01 -8.38
N LYS A 77 0.99 -2.91 -8.37
CA LYS A 77 0.26 -2.46 -9.56
C LYS A 77 1.20 -2.17 -10.73
N SER A 78 2.23 -1.38 -10.47
CA SER A 78 3.21 -0.97 -11.47
C SER A 78 3.92 -2.19 -12.08
N ALA A 79 4.35 -3.14 -11.23
CA ALA A 79 4.95 -4.38 -11.69
C ALA A 79 3.98 -5.21 -12.54
N GLY A 80 2.72 -5.36 -12.11
CA GLY A 80 1.70 -6.06 -12.87
C GLY A 80 1.43 -5.42 -14.25
N ASP A 81 1.34 -4.09 -14.30
CA ASP A 81 1.15 -3.33 -15.54
C ASP A 81 2.34 -3.52 -16.50
N GLN A 82 3.57 -3.53 -15.98
CA GLN A 82 4.78 -3.79 -16.77
C GLN A 82 4.80 -5.23 -17.33
N TYR A 83 4.45 -6.22 -16.51
CA TYR A 83 4.40 -7.61 -16.96
C TYR A 83 3.33 -7.82 -18.04
N ALA A 84 2.14 -7.24 -17.90
CA ALA A 84 1.10 -7.31 -18.92
C ALA A 84 1.56 -6.72 -20.26
N GLN A 85 2.23 -5.57 -20.25
CA GLN A 85 2.78 -4.95 -21.46
C GLN A 85 3.90 -5.81 -22.10
N MET A 86 4.77 -6.41 -21.29
CA MET A 86 5.82 -7.31 -21.79
C MET A 86 5.25 -8.58 -22.42
N GLU A 87 4.22 -9.17 -21.81
CA GLU A 87 3.55 -10.35 -22.38
C GLU A 87 2.88 -10.01 -23.71
N GLU A 88 2.13 -8.90 -23.79
CA GLU A 88 1.48 -8.46 -25.04
C GLU A 88 2.50 -8.18 -26.16
N GLY A 89 3.61 -7.50 -25.83
CA GLY A 89 4.70 -7.23 -26.78
C GLY A 89 5.37 -8.50 -27.29
N ASN A 90 5.65 -9.46 -26.40
CA ASN A 90 6.22 -10.76 -26.75
C ASN A 90 5.26 -11.59 -27.61
N LEU A 91 3.97 -11.59 -27.29
CA LEU A 91 2.95 -12.31 -28.06
C LEU A 91 2.81 -11.73 -29.47
N SER A 92 2.80 -10.40 -29.61
CA SER A 92 2.74 -9.76 -30.94
C SER A 92 4.00 -10.06 -31.77
N THR A 93 5.16 -10.16 -31.11
CA THR A 93 6.43 -10.48 -31.78
C THR A 93 6.45 -11.93 -32.24
N LEU A 94 6.02 -12.86 -31.38
CA LEU A 94 5.88 -14.28 -31.71
C LEU A 94 4.88 -14.50 -32.86
N GLN A 95 3.74 -13.81 -32.86
CA GLN A 95 2.79 -13.85 -33.97
C GLN A 95 3.41 -13.35 -35.27
N LYS A 96 4.11 -12.21 -35.25
CA LYS A 96 4.81 -11.71 -36.44
C LYS A 96 5.85 -12.69 -36.96
N THR A 97 6.62 -13.33 -36.07
CA THR A 97 7.62 -14.34 -36.47
C THR A 97 6.94 -15.59 -37.03
N ALA A 98 5.86 -16.05 -36.41
CA ALA A 98 5.07 -17.19 -36.90
C ALA A 98 4.46 -16.90 -38.28
N ASP A 99 3.90 -15.71 -38.48
CA ASP A 99 3.37 -15.29 -39.78
C ASP A 99 4.47 -15.21 -40.85
N THR A 100 5.68 -14.72 -40.51
CA THR A 100 6.80 -14.73 -41.47
C THR A 100 7.33 -16.12 -41.81
N LEU A 101 7.24 -17.07 -40.88
CA LEU A 101 7.65 -18.46 -41.10
C LEU A 101 6.60 -19.27 -41.88
N ASN A 102 5.33 -18.88 -41.81
CA ASN A 102 4.24 -19.57 -42.50
C ASN A 102 4.13 -19.18 -43.99
N TRP A 103 4.88 -18.16 -44.43
CA TRP A 103 4.95 -17.69 -45.82
C TRP A 103 6.30 -18.01 -46.51
N ALA A 104 7.19 -18.76 -45.86
CA ALA A 104 8.46 -19.26 -46.40
C ALA A 104 8.41 -20.77 -46.63
#